data_AF-A0A3M2Z393-F1
#
_entry.id   AF-A0A3M2Z393-F1
#
_cell.length_a   1.000
_cell.length_b   1.000
_cell.length_c   1.000
_cell.angle_alpha   90.00
_cell.angle_beta   90.00
_cell.angle_gamma   90.00
#
_symmetry.space_group_name_H-M   'P 1'
#
loop_
_entity.id
_entity.type
_entity.pdbx_description
1 polymer ?
#
loop_
_entity_poly.entity_id
_entity_poly.type
_entity_poly.pdbx_seq_one_letter_code
_entity_poly.pdbx_strand_id
1 'polypeptide(L)' 'DFDQVRVYQAGDDVRSIDWRVTARTQEPHTKLFHEERERPIFILVEQSRRLFFGSGLMFKSVLAAQAAALIGWAAL' A
#
# COMPACT_ATOMS: atom_id res chain seq x y z
N ASP A 1 -8.09 9.27 -1.44
CA ASP A 1 -8.58 10.65 -1.46
C ASP A 1 -8.84 11.19 -2.87
N PHE A 2 -9.60 12.28 -2.99
CA PHE A 2 -9.75 13.00 -4.27
C PHE A 2 -8.40 13.61 -4.64
N ASP A 3 -7.95 13.37 -5.87
CA ASP A 3 -6.68 13.89 -6.38
C ASP A 3 -6.93 15.16 -7.20
N GLN A 4 -7.63 15.01 -8.32
CA GLN A 4 -7.89 16.11 -9.25
C GLN A 4 -9.08 15.82 -10.17
N VAL A 5 -9.58 16.87 -10.82
CA VAL A 5 -10.51 16.75 -11.96
C VAL A 5 -9.73 16.98 -13.24
N ARG A 6 -9.90 16.11 -14.24
CA ARG A 6 -9.32 16.27 -15.58
C ARG A 6 -10.38 16.13 -16.67
N VAL A 7 -10.06 16.56 -17.89
CA VAL A 7 -10.89 16.27 -19.07
C VAL A 7 -10.96 14.75 -19.27
N TYR A 8 -12.17 14.26 -19.54
CA TYR A 8 -12.43 12.84 -19.79
C TYR A 8 -11.56 12.30 -20.93
N GLN A 9 -11.03 11.11 -20.73
CA GLN A 9 -10.35 10.35 -21.77
C GLN A 9 -11.08 9.04 -22.04
N ALA A 10 -11.04 8.58 -23.29
CA ALA A 10 -11.62 7.29 -23.65
C ALA A 10 -11.00 6.17 -22.80
N GLY A 11 -11.84 5.43 -22.06
CA GLY A 11 -11.42 4.41 -21.10
C GLY A 11 -11.64 4.80 -19.63
N ASP A 12 -11.92 6.07 -19.35
CA ASP A 12 -12.36 6.51 -18.02
C ASP A 12 -13.73 5.90 -17.67
N ASP A 13 -13.94 5.58 -16.40
CA ASP A 13 -15.24 5.13 -15.90
C ASP A 13 -16.25 6.28 -15.97
N VAL A 14 -17.35 6.09 -16.71
CA VAL A 14 -18.43 7.09 -16.84
C VAL A 14 -19.05 7.46 -15.48
N ARG A 15 -18.94 6.56 -14.47
CA ARG A 15 -19.45 6.81 -13.12
C ARG A 15 -18.64 7.84 -12.35
N SER A 16 -17.38 8.09 -12.72
CA SER A 16 -16.53 9.08 -12.07
C SER A 16 -16.61 10.46 -12.73
N ILE A 17 -17.49 10.66 -13.71
CA ILE A 17 -17.71 11.98 -14.33
C ILE A 17 -18.24 13.00 -13.31
N ASP A 18 -17.60 14.16 -13.26
CA ASP A 18 -18.11 15.33 -12.55
C ASP A 18 -19.08 16.11 -13.44
N TRP A 19 -20.37 15.82 -13.29
CA TRP A 19 -21.43 16.51 -14.04
C TRP A 19 -21.54 18.00 -13.73
N ARG A 20 -21.09 18.47 -12.56
CA ARG A 20 -21.16 19.88 -12.17
C ARG A 20 -20.10 20.70 -12.88
N VAL A 21 -18.87 20.18 -12.98
CA VAL A 21 -17.80 20.81 -13.77
C VAL A 21 -18.13 20.72 -15.25
N THR A 22 -18.56 19.54 -15.71
CA THR A 22 -18.99 19.31 -17.10
C THR A 22 -20.07 20.29 -17.55
N ALA A 23 -21.08 20.56 -16.72
CA ALA A 23 -22.14 21.53 -17.06
C ALA A 23 -21.61 22.96 -17.25
N ARG A 24 -20.55 23.35 -16.54
CA ARG A 24 -19.94 24.68 -16.62
C ARG A 24 -18.98 24.82 -17.80
N THR A 25 -18.21 23.78 -18.09
CA THR A 25 -17.20 23.80 -19.16
C THR A 25 -17.74 23.33 -20.51
N GLN A 26 -18.90 22.67 -20.53
CA GLN A 26 -19.47 21.97 -21.70
C GLN A 26 -18.57 20.85 -22.25
N GLU A 27 -17.58 20.42 -21.48
CA GLU A 27 -16.68 19.32 -21.81
C GLU A 27 -16.74 18.26 -20.70
N PRO A 28 -16.80 16.95 -21.01
CA PRO A 28 -16.83 15.92 -19.98
C PRO A 28 -15.56 15.91 -19.13
N HIS A 29 -15.72 15.91 -17.81
CA HIS A 29 -14.62 15.89 -16.85
C HIS A 29 -14.71 14.67 -15.91
N THR A 30 -13.61 13.97 -15.70
CA THR A 30 -13.49 12.79 -14.83
C THR A 30 -12.82 13.15 -13.51
N LYS A 31 -13.38 12.69 -12.39
CA LYS A 31 -12.72 12.74 -11.08
C LYS A 31 -11.68 11.62 -10.99
N LEU A 32 -10.44 12.00 -10.73
CA LEU A 32 -9.39 11.08 -10.36
C LEU A 32 -9.34 10.96 -8.84
N PHE A 33 -9.35 9.73 -8.38
CA PHE A 33 -9.13 9.40 -6.98
C PHE A 33 -7.74 8.80 -6.86
N HIS A 34 -6.95 9.35 -5.95
CA HIS A 34 -5.72 8.70 -5.54
C HIS A 34 -6.11 7.51 -4.66
N GLU A 35 -5.80 6.31 -5.11
CA GLU A 35 -5.86 5.13 -4.27
C GLU A 35 -4.79 5.30 -3.19
N GLU A 36 -5.21 5.45 -1.95
CA GLU A 36 -4.29 5.63 -0.83
C GLU A 36 -3.47 4.34 -0.66
N ARG A 37 -2.19 4.42 -1.04
CA ARG A 37 -1.24 3.30 -0.98
C ARG A 37 -0.35 3.35 0.25
N GLU A 38 -0.80 3.98 1.33
CA GLU A 38 -0.14 3.84 2.62
C GLU A 38 -0.57 2.51 3.24
N ARG A 39 0.19 1.44 2.95
CA ARG A 39 0.07 0.14 3.63
C ARG A 39 1.21 0.00 4.63
N PRO A 40 1.16 0.65 5.80
CA PRO A 40 2.20 0.48 6.80
C PRO A 40 2.22 -0.97 7.27
N ILE A 41 3.37 -1.63 7.11
CA ILE A 41 3.60 -3.00 7.56
C ILE A 41 4.45 -2.93 8.83
N PHE A 42 3.94 -3.54 9.90
CA PHE A 42 4.64 -3.65 11.17
C PHE A 42 5.10 -5.09 11.37
N ILE A 43 6.41 -5.27 11.59
CA ILE A 43 7.00 -6.58 11.88
C ILE A 43 7.41 -6.60 13.34
N LEU A 44 6.79 -7.48 14.12
CA LEU A 44 7.10 -7.68 15.53
C LEU A 44 7.85 -9.00 15.68
N VAL A 45 9.08 -8.93 16.16
CA VAL A 45 9.96 -10.09 16.33
C VAL A 45 10.18 -10.31 17.82
N GLU A 46 9.81 -11.49 18.32
CA GLU A 46 10.10 -11.82 19.72
C GLU A 46 11.61 -12.01 19.89
N GLN A 47 12.21 -11.28 20.83
CA GLN A 47 13.65 -11.34 21.14
C GLN A 47 13.89 -11.64 22.63
N SER A 48 12.95 -12.36 23.25
CA SER A 48 13.05 -12.76 24.65
C SER A 48 14.06 -13.91 24.84
N ARG A 49 14.53 -14.12 26.07
CA ARG A 49 15.42 -15.24 26.43
C ARG A 49 14.85 -16.61 26.06
N ARG A 50 13.52 -16.71 25.88
CA ARG A 50 12.87 -17.96 25.44
C ARG A 50 13.33 -18.40 24.07
N LEU A 51 13.85 -17.51 23.24
CA LEU A 51 14.34 -17.83 21.90
C LEU A 51 15.87 -17.97 21.82
N PHE A 52 16.56 -17.86 22.95
CA PHE A 52 18.03 -17.95 23.02
C PHE A 52 18.48 -19.40 23.20
N PHE A 53 17.94 -20.26 22.35
CA PHE A 53 18.34 -21.65 22.20
C PHE A 53 18.18 -22.07 20.75
N GLY A 54 18.89 -23.11 20.35
CA GLY A 54 18.88 -23.64 18.99
C GLY A 54 19.31 -25.09 19.00
N SER A 55 18.85 -25.86 18.02
CA SER A 55 19.13 -27.30 17.89
C SER A 55 20.31 -27.61 16.95
N GLY A 56 21.03 -26.60 16.45
CA GLY A 56 22.15 -26.81 15.53
C GLY A 56 22.86 -25.52 15.11
N LEU A 57 22.40 -24.93 14.01
CA LEU A 57 23.13 -23.88 13.29
C LEU A 57 22.98 -22.46 13.87
N MET A 58 21.85 -22.16 14.51
CA MET A 58 21.56 -20.83 15.04
C MET A 58 20.50 -20.89 16.14
N PHE A 59 20.43 -19.81 16.93
CA PHE A 59 19.33 -19.60 17.85
C PHE A 59 18.03 -19.28 17.12
N LYS A 60 16.90 -19.64 17.74
CA LYS A 60 15.57 -19.31 17.21
C LYS A 60 15.38 -17.79 17.08
N SER A 61 15.99 -16.98 17.94
CA SER A 61 15.99 -15.52 17.83
C SER A 61 16.66 -15.03 16.54
N VAL A 62 17.77 -15.65 16.14
CA VAL A 62 18.48 -15.33 14.90
C VAL A 62 17.64 -15.70 13.69
N LEU A 63 17.01 -16.88 13.70
CA LEU A 63 16.10 -17.30 12.62
C LEU A 63 14.89 -16.38 12.49
N ALA A 64 14.30 -15.97 13.62
CA ALA A 64 13.17 -15.04 13.65
C ALA A 64 13.57 -13.66 13.07
N ALA A 65 14.76 -13.16 13.40
CA ALA A 65 15.29 -11.93 12.81
C ALA A 65 15.56 -12.04 11.31
N GLN A 66 16.09 -13.18 10.83
CA GLN A 66 16.29 -13.43 9.40
C GLN A 66 14.96 -13.47 8.63
N ALA A 67 13.96 -14.17 9.16
CA ALA A 67 12.63 -14.21 8.57
C ALA A 67 12.00 -12.80 8.52
N ALA A 68 12.13 -12.02 9.59
CA ALA A 68 11.67 -10.64 9.64
C ALA A 68 12.36 -9.75 8.60
N ALA A 69 13.67 -9.91 8.39
CA ALA A 69 14.40 -9.18 7.36
C ALA A 69 13.90 -9.52 5.95
N LEU A 70 13.64 -10.80 5.66
CA LEU A 70 13.10 -11.24 4.37
C LEU A 70 11.68 -10.70 4.14
N ILE A 71 10.83 -10.75 5.15
CA ILE A 71 9.46 -10.20 5.09
C ILE A 71 9.52 -8.68 4.89
N GLY A 72 10.40 -7.99 5.62
CA GLY A 72 10.60 -6.55 5.47
C GLY A 72 11.10 -6.16 4.09
N TRP A 73 11.99 -6.95 3.51
CA TRP A 73 12.44 -6.75 2.13
C TRP A 73 11.33 -6.95 1.10
N ALA A 74 10.49 -7.99 1.28
CA ALA A 74 9.37 -8.25 0.38
C ALA A 74 8.21 -7.25 0.52
N ALA A 75 8.20 -6.48 1.62
CA ALA A 75 7.19 -5.47 1.94
C ALA A 75 7.53 -4.08 1.40
N LEU A 76 8.78 -3.85 0.95
CA LEU A 76 9.21 -2.66 0.22
C LEU A 76 8.72 -2.72 -1.24
#